data_AF-A0A2E8WIY4-F1
#
_entry.id   AF-A0A2E8WIY4-F1
#
_cell.length_a   1.000
_cell.length_b   1.000
_cell.length_c   1.000
_cell.angle_alpha   90.00
_cell.angle_beta   90.00
_cell.angle_gamma   90.00
#
_symmetry.space_group_name_H-M   'P 1'
#
loop_
_entity.id
_entity.type
_entity.pdbx_description
1 polymer ?
#
loop_
_entity_poly.entity_id
_entity_poly.type
_entity_poly.pdbx_seq_one_letter_code
_entity_poly.pdbx_strand_id
1 'polypeptide(L)'
;MNEIVHISRAFFEEVVQSILETELPEVAQVAACGVFGYGSECFGMDDEVSRDHHFGLRIDVLLPDEVHRSASSTVIETVGTQLPSSFRGYDLREGHVAGAGLAPESLEAFLTRTIGLTRGPETNVEWLKMPEEDIVHVTNGEVWYDPSGTFTGIRDTLSYYPDPVWLRRISHWCRYLSGMGVYALNRALIRKNYQYASITFARSIKWAIEIAFMLNRQYFPYDKWLDAYFRRLPTLADQMVPLVDEAVQLDSSWQRKLEILETLSDILDARMVEMGIIAAHPPFVGNETSGYRLLEHAYADIVQNLPDDVRNVVPQWDQVYLEEFHTEYVNGIMIEDWDRLLNLTPV
;
A
#
# COMPACT_ATOMS: atom_id res chain seq x y z
N MET A 1 3.61 4.20 19.69
CA MET A 1 3.36 5.54 19.11
C MET A 1 4.66 5.97 18.47
N ASN A 2 4.62 6.44 17.23
CA ASN A 2 5.79 6.44 16.38
C ASN A 2 6.73 7.61 16.69
N GLU A 3 7.62 7.41 17.67
CA GLU A 3 8.46 8.45 18.27
C GLU A 3 9.20 9.28 17.21
N ILE A 4 9.73 8.63 16.16
CA ILE A 4 10.48 9.31 15.12
C ILE A 4 9.64 10.30 14.30
N VAL A 5 8.38 9.95 13.97
CA VAL A 5 7.47 10.84 13.23
C VAL A 5 7.14 12.08 14.05
N HIS A 6 6.92 11.91 15.36
CA HIS A 6 6.67 13.04 16.26
C HIS A 6 7.89 13.95 16.40
N ILE A 7 9.10 13.40 16.45
CA ILE A 7 10.33 14.19 16.53
C ILE A 7 10.61 14.89 15.20
N SER A 8 10.40 14.23 14.06
CA SER A 8 10.49 14.85 12.73
C SER A 8 9.51 16.02 12.58
N ARG A 9 8.28 15.86 13.05
CA ARG A 9 7.27 16.92 13.05
C ARG A 9 7.72 18.12 13.88
N ALA A 10 8.17 17.88 15.11
CA ALA A 10 8.69 18.95 15.97
C ALA A 10 9.90 19.64 15.35
N PHE A 11 10.79 18.89 14.69
CA PHE A 11 11.94 19.46 13.98
C PHE A 11 11.49 20.36 12.83
N PHE A 12 10.46 19.94 12.08
CA PHE A 12 9.87 20.77 11.03
C PHE A 12 9.27 22.07 11.61
N GLU A 13 8.36 21.95 12.57
CA GLU A 13 7.60 23.07 13.14
C GLU A 13 8.49 24.08 13.91
N GLU A 14 9.54 23.61 14.61
CA GLU A 14 10.40 24.47 15.44
C GLU A 14 11.59 25.06 14.69
N VAL A 15 12.02 24.44 13.58
CA VAL A 15 13.27 24.83 12.89
C VAL A 15 13.03 25.07 11.40
N VAL A 16 12.63 24.03 10.66
CA VAL A 16 12.67 24.05 9.19
C VAL A 16 11.61 24.97 8.60
N GLN A 17 10.40 24.99 9.15
CA GLN A 17 9.28 25.77 8.62
C GLN A 17 9.62 27.27 8.55
N SER A 18 10.16 27.84 9.63
CA SER A 18 10.52 29.26 9.67
C SER A 18 11.62 29.61 8.66
N ILE A 19 12.57 28.71 8.42
CA ILE A 19 13.64 28.91 7.44
C ILE A 19 13.05 28.93 6.03
N LEU A 20 12.20 27.95 5.69
CA LEU A 20 11.53 27.90 4.40
C LEU A 20 10.70 29.16 4.15
N GLU A 21 9.87 29.57 5.11
CA GLU A 21 8.98 30.73 4.95
C GLU A 21 9.75 32.07 4.83
N THR A 22 10.91 32.20 5.49
CA THR A 22 11.67 33.46 5.53
C THR A 22 12.66 33.57 4.38
N GLU A 23 13.45 32.52 4.14
CA GLU A 23 14.56 32.55 3.18
C GLU A 23 14.13 32.09 1.77
N LEU A 24 13.08 31.26 1.69
CA LEU A 24 12.61 30.64 0.45
C LEU A 24 11.08 30.78 0.28
N PRO A 25 10.50 31.98 0.41
CA PRO A 25 9.05 32.16 0.48
C PRO A 25 8.30 31.62 -0.75
N GLU A 26 8.88 31.74 -1.95
CA GLU A 26 8.26 31.21 -3.18
C GLU A 26 8.18 29.68 -3.16
N VAL A 27 9.22 29.00 -2.67
CA VAL A 27 9.23 27.54 -2.49
C VAL A 27 8.25 27.15 -1.39
N ALA A 28 8.26 27.88 -0.27
CA ALA A 28 7.38 27.60 0.87
C ALA A 28 5.89 27.67 0.50
N GLN A 29 5.48 28.51 -0.46
CA GLN A 29 4.07 28.59 -0.90
C GLN A 29 3.59 27.39 -1.73
N VAL A 30 4.52 26.60 -2.28
CA VAL A 30 4.19 25.48 -3.18
C VAL A 30 4.67 24.12 -2.67
N ALA A 31 5.40 24.09 -1.56
CA ALA A 31 5.90 22.87 -0.94
C ALA A 31 4.80 22.15 -0.16
N ALA A 32 4.83 20.82 -0.20
CA ALA A 32 4.14 19.97 0.77
C ALA A 32 5.17 19.22 1.62
N CYS A 33 5.15 19.43 2.93
CA CYS A 33 6.09 18.85 3.89
C CYS A 33 5.39 17.91 4.86
N GLY A 34 6.04 16.78 5.16
CA GLY A 34 5.50 15.77 6.05
C GLY A 34 6.42 14.56 6.21
N VAL A 35 5.83 13.44 6.60
CA VAL A 35 6.43 12.10 6.54
C VAL A 35 5.40 11.17 5.92
N PHE A 36 5.68 10.65 4.73
CA PHE A 36 4.79 9.77 3.97
C PHE A 36 5.59 8.86 3.03
N GLY A 37 4.93 7.94 2.31
CA GLY A 37 5.60 7.07 1.34
C GLY A 37 5.86 5.64 1.83
N TYR A 38 7.06 5.12 1.54
CA TYR A 38 7.34 3.68 1.60
C TYR A 38 7.85 3.19 2.96
N GLY A 39 8.35 4.10 3.79
CA GLY A 39 8.95 3.76 5.07
C GLY A 39 7.95 3.18 6.07
N SER A 40 8.42 2.24 6.90
CA SER A 40 7.59 1.53 7.88
C SER A 40 7.02 2.46 8.96
N GLU A 41 7.70 3.58 9.19
CA GLU A 41 7.27 4.64 10.08
C GLU A 41 6.03 5.39 9.55
N CYS A 42 5.85 5.49 8.23
CA CYS A 42 4.62 6.03 7.64
C CYS A 42 3.40 5.13 7.95
N PHE A 43 3.64 3.86 8.26
CA PHE A 43 2.63 2.88 8.70
C PHE A 43 2.58 2.73 10.24
N GLY A 44 3.45 3.41 10.99
CA GLY A 44 3.53 3.21 12.44
C GLY A 44 3.96 1.79 12.84
N MET A 45 4.70 1.11 11.96
CA MET A 45 5.17 -0.27 12.10
C MET A 45 6.69 -0.38 12.32
N ASP A 46 7.35 0.75 12.57
CA ASP A 46 8.79 0.79 12.80
C ASP A 46 9.17 0.17 14.15
N ASP A 47 10.21 -0.65 14.17
CA ASP A 47 10.69 -1.39 15.35
C ASP A 47 12.24 -1.36 15.46
N GLU A 48 12.81 -2.15 16.37
CA GLU A 48 14.27 -2.21 16.54
C GLU A 48 14.99 -2.92 15.39
N VAL A 49 14.27 -3.73 14.60
CA VAL A 49 14.80 -4.57 13.52
C VAL A 49 14.79 -3.81 12.18
N SER A 50 13.89 -2.85 11.99
CA SER A 50 13.73 -2.07 10.74
C SER A 50 14.53 -0.77 10.66
N ARG A 51 15.75 -0.73 11.22
CA ARG A 51 16.57 0.51 11.31
C ARG A 51 17.72 0.62 10.30
N ASP A 52 17.88 -0.38 9.44
CA ASP A 52 19.00 -0.52 8.51
C ASP A 52 18.85 0.29 7.22
N HIS A 53 17.63 0.75 6.89
CA HIS A 53 17.34 1.59 5.74
C HIS A 53 16.29 2.67 6.08
N HIS A 54 16.50 3.92 5.64
CA HIS A 54 15.56 5.04 5.78
C HIS A 54 15.12 5.42 7.21
N PHE A 55 15.86 4.98 8.24
CA PHE A 55 15.59 5.31 9.63
C PHE A 55 16.30 6.59 10.09
N GLY A 56 15.58 7.45 10.80
CA GLY A 56 16.11 8.70 11.36
C GLY A 56 15.16 9.88 11.19
N LEU A 57 15.63 11.07 11.56
CA LEU A 57 14.87 12.30 11.31
C LEU A 57 14.70 12.50 9.81
N ARG A 58 13.45 12.64 9.38
CA ARG A 58 13.08 12.86 7.99
C ARG A 58 11.91 13.82 7.87
N ILE A 59 12.01 14.73 6.91
CA ILE A 59 10.96 15.58 6.40
C ILE A 59 10.97 15.39 4.88
N ASP A 60 9.94 14.72 4.39
CA ASP A 60 9.67 14.62 2.96
C ASP A 60 9.16 15.99 2.48
N VAL A 61 9.73 16.51 1.38
CA VAL A 61 9.39 17.84 0.83
C VAL A 61 9.03 17.67 -0.65
N LEU A 62 7.74 17.59 -0.95
CA LEU A 62 7.27 17.53 -2.33
C LEU A 62 7.15 18.93 -2.91
N LEU A 63 7.75 19.13 -4.08
CA LEU A 63 7.74 20.39 -4.84
C LEU A 63 7.17 20.13 -6.24
N PRO A 64 6.48 21.10 -6.87
CA PRO A 64 6.17 21.00 -8.30
C PRO A 64 7.45 20.77 -9.11
N ASP A 65 7.38 19.95 -10.14
CA ASP A 65 8.55 19.45 -10.89
C ASP A 65 9.52 20.56 -11.33
N GLU A 66 9.02 21.69 -11.81
CA GLU A 66 9.83 22.83 -12.24
C GLU A 66 10.57 23.51 -11.06
N VAL A 67 9.91 23.60 -9.91
CA VAL A 67 10.50 24.15 -8.68
C VAL A 67 11.50 23.17 -8.09
N HIS A 68 11.21 21.87 -8.11
CA HIS A 68 12.16 20.84 -7.72
C HIS A 68 13.45 20.93 -8.56
N ARG A 69 13.33 21.01 -9.90
CA ARG A 69 14.50 21.13 -10.80
C ARG A 69 15.34 22.37 -10.56
N SER A 70 14.69 23.50 -10.27
CA SER A 70 15.38 24.80 -10.17
C SER A 70 15.87 25.13 -8.76
N ALA A 71 15.22 24.62 -7.70
CA ALA A 71 15.43 25.09 -6.33
C ALA A 71 15.82 24.00 -5.32
N SER A 72 15.74 22.70 -5.64
CA SER A 72 16.02 21.61 -4.67
C SER A 72 17.40 21.72 -4.01
N SER A 73 18.46 21.97 -4.79
CA SER A 73 19.82 22.18 -4.25
C SER A 73 19.90 23.38 -3.32
N THR A 74 19.23 24.48 -3.68
CA THR A 74 19.18 25.70 -2.84
C THR A 74 18.40 25.44 -1.55
N VAL A 75 17.30 24.70 -1.60
CA VAL A 75 16.55 24.29 -0.40
C VAL A 75 17.45 23.51 0.55
N ILE A 76 18.17 22.51 0.06
CA ILE A 76 19.08 21.68 0.87
C ILE A 76 20.20 22.54 1.47
N GLU A 77 20.82 23.43 0.69
CA GLU A 77 21.92 24.28 1.15
C GLU A 77 21.46 25.32 2.18
N THR A 78 20.40 26.07 1.88
CA THR A 78 19.88 27.14 2.74
C THR A 78 19.36 26.60 4.07
N VAL A 79 18.63 25.48 4.04
CA VAL A 79 18.17 24.84 5.28
C VAL A 79 19.37 24.24 6.01
N GLY A 80 20.19 23.44 5.32
CA GLY A 80 21.31 22.71 5.93
C GLY A 80 22.35 23.58 6.63
N THR A 81 22.61 24.80 6.13
CA THR A 81 23.56 25.75 6.76
C THR A 81 23.04 26.34 8.08
N GLN A 82 21.74 26.24 8.35
CA GLN A 82 21.09 26.80 9.54
C GLN A 82 20.66 25.72 10.55
N LEU A 83 20.81 24.44 10.19
CA LEU A 83 20.45 23.34 11.09
C LEU A 83 21.43 23.20 12.26
N PRO A 84 20.95 22.80 13.45
CA PRO A 84 21.83 22.39 14.53
C PRO A 84 22.59 21.10 14.16
N SER A 85 23.58 20.71 14.95
CA SER A 85 24.27 19.42 14.73
C SER A 85 23.40 18.21 15.12
N SER A 86 22.46 18.39 16.03
CA SER A 86 21.52 17.35 16.46
C SER A 86 20.20 17.98 16.91
N PHE A 87 19.12 17.20 16.90
CA PHE A 87 17.81 17.61 17.40
C PHE A 87 17.22 16.50 18.28
N ARG A 88 16.93 16.85 19.55
CA ARG A 88 16.35 15.93 20.57
C ARG A 88 17.04 14.56 20.67
N GLY A 89 18.37 14.54 20.54
CA GLY A 89 19.19 13.32 20.66
C GLY A 89 19.45 12.57 19.36
N TYR A 90 18.93 13.05 18.22
CA TYR A 90 19.20 12.51 16.90
C TYR A 90 20.20 13.40 16.16
N ASP A 91 21.27 12.81 15.63
CA ASP A 91 22.26 13.52 14.81
C ASP A 91 21.66 13.86 13.43
N LEU A 92 21.85 15.09 12.98
CA LEU A 92 21.36 15.55 11.67
C LEU A 92 22.39 15.37 10.55
N ARG A 93 23.66 15.07 10.88
CA ARG A 93 24.75 14.91 9.92
C ARG A 93 25.06 13.44 9.60
N GLU A 94 24.64 12.51 10.45
CA GLU A 94 24.88 11.06 10.30
C GLU A 94 23.65 10.27 9.81
N GLY A 95 22.55 10.94 9.42
CA GLY A 95 21.31 10.26 9.03
C GLY A 95 21.40 9.44 7.73
N HIS A 96 20.67 8.31 7.69
CA HIS A 96 20.47 7.48 6.48
C HIS A 96 19.62 8.14 5.38
N VAL A 97 19.25 9.42 5.57
CA VAL A 97 18.49 10.23 4.61
C VAL A 97 19.37 11.39 4.16
N ALA A 98 19.54 11.55 2.85
CA ALA A 98 20.28 12.66 2.28
C ALA A 98 19.72 14.02 2.74
N GLY A 99 20.55 15.07 2.74
CA GLY A 99 20.08 16.43 3.03
C GLY A 99 19.82 16.75 4.50
N ALA A 100 20.51 16.07 5.44
CA ALA A 100 20.38 16.31 6.88
C ALA A 100 18.95 16.12 7.42
N GLY A 101 18.26 15.09 6.91
CA GLY A 101 16.87 14.79 7.25
C GLY A 101 15.85 15.55 6.40
N LEU A 102 16.26 16.31 5.39
CA LEU A 102 15.38 16.96 4.42
C LEU A 102 15.44 16.21 3.07
N ALA A 103 14.31 15.72 2.58
CA ALA A 103 14.23 14.97 1.32
C ALA A 103 13.33 15.68 0.30
N PRO A 104 13.85 16.69 -0.44
CA PRO A 104 13.14 17.27 -1.57
C PRO A 104 12.95 16.26 -2.70
N GLU A 105 11.73 16.19 -3.22
CA GLU A 105 11.37 15.38 -4.39
C GLU A 105 10.33 16.12 -5.24
N SER A 106 10.28 15.81 -6.55
CA SER A 106 9.21 16.27 -7.44
C SER A 106 7.90 15.55 -7.09
N LEU A 107 6.82 16.31 -6.85
CA LEU A 107 5.48 15.78 -6.58
C LEU A 107 5.02 14.87 -7.73
N GLU A 108 5.20 15.33 -8.96
CA GLU A 108 4.81 14.58 -10.16
C GLU A 108 5.63 13.30 -10.31
N ALA A 109 6.93 13.34 -10.01
CA ALA A 109 7.79 12.15 -10.03
C ALA A 109 7.38 11.14 -8.95
N PHE A 110 7.14 11.62 -7.72
CA PHE A 110 6.65 10.81 -6.61
C PHE A 110 5.34 10.08 -6.98
N LEU A 111 4.36 10.81 -7.52
CA LEU A 111 3.09 10.21 -7.92
C LEU A 111 3.26 9.27 -9.11
N THR A 112 4.13 9.59 -10.07
CA THR A 112 4.34 8.75 -11.25
C THR A 112 4.94 7.40 -10.86
N ARG A 113 5.99 7.38 -10.04
CA ARG A 113 6.61 6.13 -9.59
C ARG A 113 5.72 5.32 -8.64
N THR A 114 4.79 5.97 -7.94
CA THR A 114 3.91 5.30 -6.98
C THR A 114 2.63 4.78 -7.63
N ILE A 115 1.93 5.61 -8.40
CA ILE A 115 0.58 5.32 -8.92
C ILE A 115 0.46 5.49 -10.44
N GLY A 116 1.54 5.86 -11.15
CA GLY A 116 1.55 6.01 -12.60
C GLY A 116 0.87 7.26 -13.13
N LEU A 117 0.55 8.22 -12.25
CA LEU A 117 -0.11 9.48 -12.59
C LEU A 117 0.70 10.64 -12.02
N THR A 118 0.60 11.82 -12.62
CA THR A 118 1.19 13.06 -12.08
C THR A 118 0.21 13.87 -11.22
N ARG A 119 -1.02 13.36 -11.04
CA ARG A 119 -2.13 13.99 -10.33
C ARG A 119 -3.03 12.92 -9.71
N GLY A 120 -4.05 13.35 -8.96
CA GLY A 120 -5.13 12.48 -8.55
C GLY A 120 -5.89 11.89 -9.75
N PRO A 121 -6.48 10.69 -9.63
CA PRO A 121 -7.28 10.08 -10.68
C PRO A 121 -8.60 10.84 -10.91
N GLU A 122 -8.97 11.03 -12.18
CA GLU A 122 -10.18 11.74 -12.61
C GLU A 122 -11.25 10.80 -13.18
N THR A 123 -10.86 9.58 -13.59
CA THR A 123 -11.78 8.59 -14.18
C THR A 123 -11.67 7.25 -13.47
N ASN A 124 -12.73 6.45 -13.54
CA ASN A 124 -12.70 5.10 -13.00
C ASN A 124 -11.64 4.20 -13.67
N VAL A 125 -11.32 4.46 -14.95
CA VAL A 125 -10.30 3.72 -15.68
C VAL A 125 -8.92 4.02 -15.11
N GLU A 126 -8.61 5.30 -14.85
CA GLU A 126 -7.36 5.70 -14.19
C GLU A 126 -7.24 5.04 -12.80
N TRP A 127 -8.29 5.10 -12.00
CA TRP A 127 -8.37 4.42 -10.70
C TRP A 127 -8.08 2.92 -10.77
N LEU A 128 -8.59 2.25 -11.81
CA LEU A 128 -8.36 0.82 -12.01
C LEU A 128 -6.98 0.52 -12.60
N LYS A 129 -6.32 1.48 -13.24
CA LYS A 129 -4.95 1.35 -13.74
C LYS A 129 -3.88 1.67 -12.71
N MET A 130 -4.26 2.33 -11.61
CA MET A 130 -3.36 2.48 -10.47
C MET A 130 -3.08 1.14 -9.78
N PRO A 131 -1.82 0.86 -9.40
CA PRO A 131 -1.44 -0.32 -8.61
C PRO A 131 -2.11 -0.29 -7.24
N GLU A 132 -2.93 -1.31 -6.93
CA GLU A 132 -3.72 -1.38 -5.69
C GLU A 132 -2.85 -1.23 -4.43
N GLU A 133 -1.72 -1.94 -4.41
CA GLU A 133 -0.80 -2.03 -3.28
C GLU A 133 -0.09 -0.70 -2.97
N ASP A 134 0.15 0.14 -3.99
CA ASP A 134 0.98 1.33 -3.81
C ASP A 134 0.18 2.61 -3.48
N ILE A 135 -1.16 2.61 -3.63
CA ILE A 135 -1.99 3.79 -3.29
C ILE A 135 -1.79 4.19 -1.82
N VAL A 136 -1.56 3.22 -0.95
CA VAL A 136 -1.33 3.46 0.48
C VAL A 136 -0.06 4.28 0.72
N HIS A 137 0.96 4.21 -0.16
CA HIS A 137 2.18 5.00 -0.03
C HIS A 137 1.94 6.50 -0.29
N VAL A 138 0.92 6.84 -1.08
CA VAL A 138 0.51 8.24 -1.28
C VAL A 138 -0.30 8.76 -0.10
N THR A 139 -1.06 7.90 0.58
CA THR A 139 -2.09 8.27 1.57
C THR A 139 -1.72 8.00 3.02
N ASN A 140 -0.67 7.23 3.30
CA ASN A 140 -0.18 6.97 4.66
C ASN A 140 0.59 8.18 5.23
N GLY A 141 1.09 8.03 6.46
CA GLY A 141 1.86 9.07 7.13
C GLY A 141 1.08 10.37 7.38
N GLU A 142 1.81 11.46 7.56
CA GLU A 142 1.29 12.77 7.92
C GLU A 142 1.78 13.86 6.96
N VAL A 143 0.89 14.79 6.60
CA VAL A 143 1.23 16.07 5.95
C VAL A 143 1.04 17.17 6.99
N TRP A 144 2.09 17.95 7.25
CA TRP A 144 2.07 18.99 8.29
C TRP A 144 1.93 20.40 7.70
N TYR A 145 2.36 20.56 6.45
CA TYR A 145 2.42 21.85 5.77
C TYR A 145 2.20 21.64 4.27
N ASP A 146 1.20 22.29 3.70
CA ASP A 146 0.91 22.30 2.24
C ASP A 146 0.02 23.52 1.94
N PRO A 147 0.57 24.75 1.96
CA PRO A 147 -0.21 25.97 1.74
C PRO A 147 -0.87 26.02 0.36
N SER A 148 -0.33 25.31 -0.62
CA SER A 148 -0.95 25.19 -1.94
C SER A 148 -2.22 24.32 -1.92
N GLY A 149 -2.31 23.40 -0.97
CA GLY A 149 -3.35 22.37 -0.87
C GLY A 149 -3.28 21.29 -1.97
N THR A 150 -2.24 21.30 -2.82
CA THR A 150 -2.17 20.43 -4.00
C THR A 150 -2.02 18.98 -3.61
N PHE A 151 -1.05 18.66 -2.73
CA PHE A 151 -0.82 17.28 -2.32
C PHE A 151 -1.94 16.79 -1.38
N THR A 152 -2.42 17.67 -0.50
CA THR A 152 -3.58 17.41 0.36
C THR A 152 -4.81 17.07 -0.47
N GLY A 153 -5.13 17.84 -1.51
CA GLY A 153 -6.26 17.57 -2.40
C GLY A 153 -6.13 16.25 -3.18
N ILE A 154 -4.92 15.86 -3.55
CA ILE A 154 -4.65 14.54 -4.16
C ILE A 154 -4.92 13.43 -3.14
N ARG A 155 -4.45 13.57 -1.90
CA ARG A 155 -4.72 12.61 -0.81
C ARG A 155 -6.20 12.52 -0.48
N ASP A 156 -6.93 13.63 -0.51
CA ASP A 156 -8.39 13.65 -0.32
C ASP A 156 -9.11 12.89 -1.44
N THR A 157 -8.68 13.07 -2.69
CA THR A 157 -9.17 12.29 -3.84
C THR A 157 -8.89 10.81 -3.63
N LEU A 158 -7.71 10.48 -3.11
CA LEU A 158 -7.27 9.12 -2.80
C LEU A 158 -7.75 8.60 -1.44
N SER A 159 -8.66 9.30 -0.75
CA SER A 159 -9.14 8.89 0.58
C SER A 159 -9.77 7.50 0.57
N TYR A 160 -10.52 7.18 -0.49
CA TYR A 160 -10.93 5.83 -0.82
C TYR A 160 -11.41 5.69 -2.28
N TYR A 161 -11.59 4.46 -2.74
CA TYR A 161 -12.14 4.17 -4.07
C TYR A 161 -13.56 4.71 -4.27
N PRO A 162 -13.88 5.28 -5.45
CA PRO A 162 -15.25 5.44 -5.91
C PRO A 162 -15.98 4.09 -5.99
N ASP A 163 -17.29 4.07 -5.75
CA ASP A 163 -18.07 2.83 -5.68
C ASP A 163 -17.91 1.91 -6.90
N PRO A 164 -17.96 2.37 -8.16
CA PRO A 164 -17.75 1.50 -9.31
C PRO A 164 -16.37 0.82 -9.34
N VAL A 165 -15.33 1.54 -8.91
CA VAL A 165 -13.96 1.03 -8.83
C VAL A 165 -13.84 0.01 -7.71
N TRP A 166 -14.36 0.35 -6.52
CA TRP A 166 -14.38 -0.50 -5.35
C TRP A 166 -15.07 -1.85 -5.64
N LEU A 167 -16.28 -1.80 -6.19
CA LEU A 167 -17.03 -2.99 -6.59
C LEU A 167 -16.29 -3.81 -7.66
N ARG A 168 -15.64 -3.14 -8.62
CA ARG A 168 -14.85 -3.82 -9.64
C ARG A 168 -13.62 -4.53 -9.07
N ARG A 169 -12.95 -3.96 -8.07
CA ARG A 169 -11.82 -4.61 -7.35
C ARG A 169 -12.31 -5.77 -6.48
N ILE A 170 -13.40 -5.61 -5.74
CA ILE A 170 -14.04 -6.72 -5.01
C ILE A 170 -14.36 -7.88 -5.95
N SER A 171 -15.01 -7.61 -7.08
CA SER A 171 -15.38 -8.67 -8.02
C SER A 171 -14.14 -9.35 -8.62
N HIS A 172 -13.08 -8.59 -8.92
CA HIS A 172 -11.81 -9.13 -9.36
C HIS A 172 -11.26 -10.16 -8.35
N TRP A 173 -11.15 -9.76 -7.08
CA TRP A 173 -10.62 -10.65 -6.04
C TRP A 173 -11.55 -11.82 -5.71
N CYS A 174 -12.87 -11.64 -5.78
CA CYS A 174 -13.83 -12.74 -5.67
C CYS A 174 -13.58 -13.83 -6.72
N ARG A 175 -13.35 -13.44 -7.98
CA ARG A 175 -13.01 -14.38 -9.06
C ARG A 175 -11.68 -15.10 -8.81
N TYR A 176 -10.66 -14.37 -8.34
CA TYR A 176 -9.35 -14.95 -8.09
C TYR A 176 -9.38 -15.93 -6.91
N LEU A 177 -9.96 -15.53 -5.78
CA LEU A 177 -10.13 -16.39 -4.61
C LEU A 177 -10.98 -17.63 -4.93
N SER A 178 -12.02 -17.47 -5.76
CA SER A 178 -12.83 -18.58 -6.24
C SER A 178 -12.07 -19.49 -7.21
N GLY A 179 -11.87 -19.05 -8.46
CA GLY A 179 -11.42 -19.88 -9.57
C GLY A 179 -9.93 -20.16 -9.59
N MET A 180 -9.11 -19.19 -9.18
CA MET A 180 -7.66 -19.36 -9.11
C MET A 180 -7.17 -19.75 -7.71
N GLY A 181 -8.06 -19.75 -6.72
CA GLY A 181 -7.80 -20.09 -5.33
C GLY A 181 -8.45 -21.40 -4.92
N VAL A 182 -9.63 -21.37 -4.30
CA VAL A 182 -10.35 -22.53 -3.73
C VAL A 182 -10.54 -23.64 -4.77
N TYR A 183 -11.01 -23.31 -5.97
CA TYR A 183 -11.17 -24.27 -7.08
C TYR A 183 -9.85 -24.95 -7.43
N ALA A 184 -8.81 -24.13 -7.63
CA ALA A 184 -7.50 -24.60 -8.05
C ALA A 184 -6.81 -25.45 -6.97
N LEU A 185 -6.97 -25.07 -5.70
CA LEU A 185 -6.46 -25.80 -4.56
C LEU A 185 -7.11 -27.19 -4.47
N ASN A 186 -8.44 -27.28 -4.49
CA ASN A 186 -9.14 -28.57 -4.44
C ASN A 186 -8.65 -29.50 -5.56
N ARG A 187 -8.52 -28.97 -6.78
CA ARG A 187 -7.98 -29.69 -7.95
C ARG A 187 -6.52 -30.10 -7.81
N ALA A 188 -5.70 -29.32 -7.11
CA ALA A 188 -4.32 -29.68 -6.80
C ALA A 188 -4.28 -30.86 -5.81
N LEU A 189 -5.13 -30.82 -4.77
CA LEU A 189 -5.21 -31.87 -3.75
C LEU A 189 -5.67 -33.21 -4.32
N ILE A 190 -6.72 -33.21 -5.16
CA ILE A 190 -7.18 -34.44 -5.86
C ILE A 190 -6.04 -35.08 -6.67
N ARG A 191 -5.18 -34.25 -7.29
CA ARG A 191 -4.04 -34.71 -8.10
C ARG A 191 -2.77 -34.95 -7.27
N LYS A 192 -2.81 -34.73 -5.96
CA LYS A 192 -1.63 -34.79 -5.07
C LYS A 192 -0.49 -33.87 -5.53
N ASN A 193 -0.81 -32.73 -6.15
CA ASN A 193 0.15 -31.70 -6.54
C ASN A 193 0.34 -30.71 -5.38
N TYR A 194 1.13 -31.10 -4.38
CA TYR A 194 1.31 -30.30 -3.16
C TYR A 194 2.11 -29.02 -3.38
N GLN A 195 2.99 -28.98 -4.38
CA GLN A 195 3.74 -27.76 -4.72
C GLN A 195 2.77 -26.67 -5.22
N TYR A 196 1.86 -27.00 -6.13
CA TYR A 196 0.84 -26.07 -6.58
C TYR A 196 -0.20 -25.76 -5.49
N ALA A 197 -0.53 -26.73 -4.63
CA ALA A 197 -1.42 -26.52 -3.49
C ALA A 197 -0.86 -25.45 -2.55
N SER A 198 0.43 -25.49 -2.21
CA SER A 198 1.08 -24.48 -1.35
C SER A 198 1.02 -23.08 -1.92
N ILE A 199 1.36 -22.91 -3.20
CA ILE A 199 1.33 -21.60 -3.86
C ILE A 199 -0.11 -21.05 -3.88
N THR A 200 -1.06 -21.89 -4.26
CA THR A 200 -2.47 -21.50 -4.38
C THR A 200 -3.08 -21.15 -3.03
N PHE A 201 -2.78 -21.95 -2.00
CA PHE A 201 -3.25 -21.71 -0.64
C PHE A 201 -2.74 -20.37 -0.09
N ALA A 202 -1.44 -20.09 -0.22
CA ALA A 202 -0.85 -18.84 0.27
C ALA A 202 -1.50 -17.61 -0.39
N ARG A 203 -1.67 -17.65 -1.73
CA ARG A 203 -2.36 -16.58 -2.46
C ARG A 203 -3.83 -16.43 -2.06
N SER A 204 -4.52 -17.55 -1.82
CA SER A 204 -5.93 -17.54 -1.44
C SER A 204 -6.17 -16.92 -0.07
N ILE A 205 -5.30 -17.22 0.91
CA ILE A 205 -5.36 -16.59 2.23
C ILE A 205 -5.15 -15.07 2.08
N LYS A 206 -4.15 -14.67 1.29
CA LYS A 206 -3.89 -13.26 1.00
C LYS A 206 -5.13 -12.56 0.42
N TRP A 207 -5.72 -13.10 -0.65
CA TRP A 207 -6.90 -12.52 -1.29
C TRP A 207 -8.12 -12.45 -0.36
N ALA A 208 -8.32 -13.43 0.52
CA ALA A 208 -9.40 -13.38 1.51
C ALA A 208 -9.22 -12.18 2.46
N ILE A 209 -7.98 -11.93 2.90
CA ILE A 209 -7.65 -10.79 3.77
C ILE A 209 -7.81 -9.47 3.01
N GLU A 210 -7.32 -9.35 1.77
CA GLU A 210 -7.47 -8.14 0.95
C GLU A 210 -8.95 -7.80 0.67
N ILE A 211 -9.81 -8.82 0.46
CA ILE A 211 -11.26 -8.59 0.37
C ILE A 211 -11.80 -8.06 1.70
N ALA A 212 -11.36 -8.59 2.86
CA ALA A 212 -11.79 -8.08 4.15
C ALA A 212 -11.42 -6.59 4.35
N PHE A 213 -10.24 -6.14 3.88
CA PHE A 213 -9.87 -4.72 3.86
C PHE A 213 -10.85 -3.89 3.01
N MET A 214 -11.14 -4.34 1.79
CA MET A 214 -12.09 -3.63 0.93
C MET A 214 -13.50 -3.55 1.53
N LEU A 215 -13.98 -4.62 2.19
CA LEU A 215 -15.27 -4.64 2.86
C LEU A 215 -15.32 -3.77 4.13
N ASN A 216 -14.15 -3.39 4.66
CA ASN A 216 -14.00 -2.36 5.70
C ASN A 216 -13.78 -0.95 5.14
N ARG A 217 -13.80 -0.77 3.81
CA ARG A 217 -13.46 0.50 3.12
C ARG A 217 -12.07 1.02 3.53
N GLN A 218 -11.08 0.12 3.63
CA GLN A 218 -9.70 0.44 3.95
C GLN A 218 -8.76 -0.11 2.88
N TYR A 219 -7.70 0.64 2.56
CA TYR A 219 -6.58 0.10 1.79
C TYR A 219 -5.85 -0.94 2.64
N PHE A 220 -5.43 -2.05 2.04
CA PHE A 220 -4.49 -2.95 2.69
C PHE A 220 -3.07 -2.36 2.59
N PRO A 221 -2.20 -2.59 3.58
CA PRO A 221 -0.77 -2.31 3.45
C PRO A 221 -0.10 -3.41 2.60
N TYR A 222 1.14 -3.18 2.18
CA TYR A 222 1.97 -4.21 1.55
C TYR A 222 2.12 -5.46 2.44
N ASP A 223 2.39 -6.61 1.81
CA ASP A 223 2.21 -7.96 2.38
C ASP A 223 2.87 -8.18 3.75
N LYS A 224 4.04 -7.56 3.98
CA LYS A 224 4.79 -7.64 5.26
C LYS A 224 3.93 -7.26 6.46
N TRP A 225 3.07 -6.24 6.31
CA TRP A 225 2.27 -5.70 7.42
C TRP A 225 0.80 -6.11 7.38
N LEU A 226 0.42 -6.95 6.42
CA LEU A 226 -0.96 -7.33 6.18
C LEU A 226 -1.61 -7.90 7.44
N ASP A 227 -0.96 -8.84 8.13
CA ASP A 227 -1.47 -9.45 9.37
C ASP A 227 -1.66 -8.42 10.50
N ALA A 228 -0.67 -7.54 10.70
CA ALA A 228 -0.70 -6.56 11.78
C ALA A 228 -1.88 -5.58 11.66
N TYR A 229 -2.23 -5.20 10.43
CA TYR A 229 -3.38 -4.36 10.14
C TYR A 229 -4.69 -5.16 10.10
N PHE A 230 -4.67 -6.36 9.54
CA PHE A 230 -5.84 -7.22 9.41
C PHE A 230 -6.48 -7.50 10.77
N ARG A 231 -5.67 -7.79 11.79
CA ARG A 231 -6.13 -8.00 13.18
C ARG A 231 -6.81 -6.78 13.81
N ARG A 232 -6.64 -5.59 13.22
CA ARG A 232 -7.21 -4.32 13.71
C ARG A 232 -8.44 -3.89 12.92
N LEU A 233 -8.87 -4.66 11.91
CA LEU A 233 -10.05 -4.31 11.12
C LEU A 233 -11.30 -4.22 12.02
N PRO A 234 -12.12 -3.16 11.89
CA PRO A 234 -13.32 -2.99 12.72
C PRO A 234 -14.35 -4.11 12.57
N THR A 235 -14.42 -4.72 11.39
CA THR A 235 -15.30 -5.85 11.09
C THR A 235 -14.50 -6.99 10.46
N LEU A 236 -15.04 -8.21 10.52
CA LEU A 236 -14.46 -9.45 9.98
C LEU A 236 -13.24 -10.01 10.73
N ALA A 237 -12.39 -9.17 11.34
CA ALA A 237 -11.19 -9.63 12.05
C ALA A 237 -11.48 -10.72 13.09
N ASP A 238 -12.43 -10.49 14.00
CA ASP A 238 -12.78 -11.44 15.07
C ASP A 238 -13.20 -12.83 14.55
N GLN A 239 -13.80 -12.89 13.37
CA GLN A 239 -14.27 -14.14 12.76
C GLN A 239 -13.19 -14.81 11.92
N MET A 240 -12.42 -14.02 11.17
CA MET A 240 -11.47 -14.53 10.19
C MET A 240 -10.07 -14.78 10.75
N VAL A 241 -9.59 -13.98 11.71
CA VAL A 241 -8.24 -14.12 12.29
C VAL A 241 -8.00 -15.52 12.88
N PRO A 242 -8.89 -16.09 13.72
CA PRO A 242 -8.66 -17.43 14.27
C PRO A 242 -8.55 -18.51 13.18
N LEU A 243 -9.31 -18.36 12.10
CA LEU A 243 -9.28 -19.27 10.96
C LEU A 243 -7.98 -19.14 10.16
N VAL A 244 -7.52 -17.92 9.90
CA VAL A 244 -6.23 -17.67 9.23
C VAL A 244 -5.07 -18.20 10.07
N ASP A 245 -5.08 -17.95 11.38
CA ASP A 245 -4.08 -18.43 12.33
C ASP A 245 -3.98 -19.96 12.34
N GLU A 246 -5.13 -20.66 12.32
CA GLU A 246 -5.19 -22.11 12.17
C GLU A 246 -4.65 -22.55 10.79
N ALA A 247 -5.08 -21.88 9.72
CA ALA A 247 -4.77 -22.29 8.36
C ALA A 247 -3.26 -22.24 8.05
N VAL A 248 -2.51 -21.29 8.64
CA VAL A 248 -1.07 -21.16 8.41
C VAL A 248 -0.22 -22.12 9.25
N GLN A 249 -0.80 -22.82 10.23
CA GLN A 249 -0.04 -23.82 10.99
C GLN A 249 0.45 -24.97 10.11
N LEU A 250 1.61 -25.52 10.48
CA LEU A 250 2.24 -26.62 9.75
C LEU A 250 1.50 -27.96 9.95
N ASP A 251 0.81 -28.13 11.08
CA ASP A 251 0.06 -29.33 11.43
C ASP A 251 -1.39 -29.34 10.89
N SER A 252 -1.90 -28.20 10.45
CA SER A 252 -3.18 -28.10 9.73
C SER A 252 -3.16 -28.92 8.44
N SER A 253 -4.08 -29.88 8.33
CA SER A 253 -4.18 -30.74 7.15
C SER A 253 -4.62 -29.95 5.91
N TRP A 254 -4.30 -30.46 4.72
CA TRP A 254 -4.74 -29.84 3.47
C TRP A 254 -6.26 -29.75 3.33
N GLN A 255 -6.97 -30.77 3.82
CA GLN A 255 -8.43 -30.79 3.88
C GLN A 255 -8.92 -29.65 4.77
N ARG A 256 -8.33 -29.48 5.96
CA ARG A 256 -8.70 -28.42 6.89
C ARG A 256 -8.40 -27.03 6.34
N LYS A 257 -7.25 -26.84 5.70
CA LYS A 257 -6.89 -25.58 5.02
C LYS A 257 -7.90 -25.22 3.93
N LEU A 258 -8.38 -26.20 3.15
CA LEU A 258 -9.42 -25.98 2.15
C LEU A 258 -10.76 -25.59 2.80
N GLU A 259 -11.20 -26.33 3.83
CA GLU A 259 -12.42 -26.02 4.60
C GLU A 259 -12.38 -24.62 5.22
N ILE A 260 -11.20 -24.17 5.67
CA ILE A 260 -11.02 -22.82 6.20
C ILE A 260 -11.22 -21.77 5.09
N LEU A 261 -10.58 -21.91 3.93
CA LEU A 261 -10.77 -20.96 2.81
C LEU A 261 -12.23 -20.89 2.35
N GLU A 262 -12.90 -22.03 2.39
CA GLU A 262 -14.33 -22.16 2.16
C GLU A 262 -15.15 -21.41 3.20
N THR A 263 -14.83 -21.55 4.48
CA THR A 263 -15.49 -20.81 5.58
C THR A 263 -15.22 -19.30 5.48
N LEU A 264 -14.00 -18.89 5.12
CA LEU A 264 -13.66 -17.50 4.86
C LEU A 264 -14.49 -16.94 3.69
N SER A 265 -14.69 -17.74 2.63
CA SER A 265 -15.56 -17.37 1.51
C SER A 265 -17.00 -17.14 1.96
N ASP A 266 -17.53 -17.97 2.87
CA ASP A 266 -18.88 -17.82 3.42
C ASP A 266 -19.01 -16.54 4.26
N ILE A 267 -18.00 -16.21 5.07
CA ILE A 267 -17.96 -14.97 5.88
C ILE A 267 -17.95 -13.73 4.99
N LEU A 268 -17.12 -13.72 3.95
CA LEU A 268 -17.00 -12.60 3.01
C LEU A 268 -18.30 -12.40 2.20
N ASP A 269 -18.91 -13.50 1.75
CA ASP A 269 -20.20 -13.50 1.05
C ASP A 269 -21.32 -12.92 1.91
N ALA A 270 -21.45 -13.40 3.16
CA ALA A 270 -22.44 -12.89 4.10
C ALA A 270 -22.29 -11.38 4.34
N ARG A 271 -21.05 -10.90 4.45
CA ARG A 271 -20.76 -9.47 4.59
C ARG A 271 -21.12 -8.67 3.34
N MET A 272 -20.86 -9.20 2.15
CA MET A 272 -21.29 -8.55 0.90
C MET A 272 -22.81 -8.45 0.79
N VAL A 273 -23.55 -9.49 1.20
CA VAL A 273 -25.02 -9.46 1.29
C VAL A 273 -25.48 -8.40 2.31
N GLU A 274 -24.89 -8.38 3.51
CA GLU A 274 -25.22 -7.41 4.56
C GLU A 274 -25.02 -5.96 4.09
N MET A 275 -23.94 -5.69 3.35
CA MET A 275 -23.62 -4.38 2.81
C MET A 275 -24.44 -4.02 1.56
N GLY A 276 -25.24 -4.95 1.02
CA GLY A 276 -25.99 -4.75 -0.22
C GLY A 276 -25.10 -4.68 -1.48
N ILE A 277 -23.88 -5.21 -1.41
CA ILE A 277 -22.96 -5.32 -2.56
C ILE A 277 -23.46 -6.37 -3.55
N ILE A 278 -24.03 -7.46 -3.03
CA ILE A 278 -24.70 -8.52 -3.79
C ILE A 278 -26.09 -8.77 -3.23
N ALA A 279 -26.99 -9.28 -4.06
CA ALA A 279 -28.34 -9.63 -3.62
C ALA A 279 -28.33 -10.81 -2.65
N ALA A 280 -29.25 -10.80 -1.68
CA ALA A 280 -29.47 -11.98 -0.83
C ALA A 280 -29.89 -13.20 -1.68
N HIS A 281 -29.26 -14.34 -1.41
CA HIS A 281 -29.48 -15.59 -2.14
C HIS A 281 -29.54 -16.79 -1.18
N PRO A 282 -30.11 -17.93 -1.60
CA PRO A 282 -30.04 -19.16 -0.82
C PRO A 282 -28.59 -19.67 -0.69
N PRO A 283 -28.32 -20.58 0.26
CA PRO A 283 -27.03 -21.27 0.33
C PRO A 283 -26.82 -22.16 -0.91
N PHE A 284 -25.58 -22.23 -1.39
CA PHE A 284 -25.18 -23.07 -2.52
C PHE A 284 -24.41 -24.30 -2.05
N VAL A 285 -24.58 -25.41 -2.75
CA VAL A 285 -23.77 -26.62 -2.57
C VAL A 285 -22.66 -26.62 -3.60
N GLY A 286 -21.41 -26.74 -3.15
CA GLY A 286 -20.26 -26.84 -4.04
C GLY A 286 -20.26 -28.13 -4.87
N ASN A 287 -19.76 -28.07 -6.10
CA ASN A 287 -19.51 -29.28 -6.88
C ASN A 287 -18.26 -29.99 -6.35
N GLU A 288 -18.29 -31.32 -6.24
CA GLU A 288 -17.20 -32.14 -5.67
C GLU A 288 -15.81 -31.85 -6.26
N THR A 289 -15.75 -31.49 -7.54
CA THR A 289 -14.49 -31.33 -8.25
C THR A 289 -14.09 -29.88 -8.51
N SER A 290 -15.07 -28.97 -8.60
CA SER A 290 -14.78 -27.55 -8.79
C SER A 290 -14.75 -26.78 -7.48
N GLY A 291 -15.53 -27.17 -6.47
CA GLY A 291 -15.66 -26.40 -5.23
C GLY A 291 -16.26 -25.00 -5.41
N TYR A 292 -16.72 -24.64 -6.62
CA TYR A 292 -17.37 -23.34 -6.86
C TYR A 292 -18.65 -23.22 -6.04
N ARG A 293 -18.80 -22.12 -5.31
CA ARG A 293 -19.97 -21.84 -4.46
C ARG A 293 -20.46 -20.39 -4.53
N LEU A 294 -19.74 -19.46 -3.90
CA LEU A 294 -20.24 -18.15 -3.47
C LEU A 294 -19.51 -17.02 -4.16
N LEU A 295 -18.17 -16.98 -4.07
CA LEU A 295 -17.43 -15.85 -4.62
C LEU A 295 -17.46 -15.78 -6.15
N GLU A 296 -17.64 -16.90 -6.87
CA GLU A 296 -17.92 -16.85 -8.31
C GLU A 296 -19.31 -16.24 -8.61
N HIS A 297 -20.29 -16.50 -7.74
CA HIS A 297 -21.62 -15.91 -7.84
C HIS A 297 -21.55 -14.41 -7.55
N ALA A 298 -20.88 -14.01 -6.46
CA ALA A 298 -20.64 -12.62 -6.13
C ALA A 298 -19.91 -11.86 -7.25
N TYR A 299 -18.87 -12.47 -7.85
CA TYR A 299 -18.21 -11.93 -9.03
C TYR A 299 -19.21 -11.64 -10.16
N ALA A 300 -20.06 -12.61 -10.50
CA ALA A 300 -21.03 -12.46 -11.57
C ALA A 300 -22.10 -11.40 -11.26
N ASP A 301 -22.65 -11.39 -10.04
CA ASP A 301 -23.68 -10.43 -9.63
C ASP A 301 -23.14 -8.99 -9.66
N ILE A 302 -21.96 -8.76 -9.10
CA ILE A 302 -21.33 -7.43 -9.14
C ILE A 302 -21.09 -7.00 -10.59
N VAL A 303 -20.44 -7.84 -11.42
CA VAL A 303 -20.08 -7.48 -12.80
C VAL A 303 -21.30 -7.14 -13.66
N GLN A 304 -22.42 -7.82 -13.46
CA GLN A 304 -23.66 -7.56 -14.20
C GLN A 304 -24.27 -6.20 -13.87
N ASN A 305 -23.99 -5.65 -12.69
CA ASN A 305 -24.50 -4.37 -12.21
C ASN A 305 -23.49 -3.21 -12.36
N LEU A 306 -22.25 -3.48 -12.79
CA LEU A 306 -21.23 -2.45 -13.00
C LEU A 306 -21.51 -1.59 -14.25
N PRO A 307 -21.14 -0.29 -14.24
CA PRO A 307 -21.19 0.55 -15.43
C PRO A 307 -20.17 0.10 -16.49
N ASP A 308 -20.43 0.47 -17.75
CA ASP A 308 -19.67 -0.02 -18.91
C ASP A 308 -18.20 0.42 -18.91
N ASP A 309 -17.90 1.59 -18.31
CA ASP A 309 -16.56 2.18 -18.23
C ASP A 309 -15.62 1.41 -17.30
N VAL A 310 -16.14 0.61 -16.36
CA VAL A 310 -15.33 -0.22 -15.44
C VAL A 310 -15.44 -1.71 -15.71
N ARG A 311 -16.56 -2.19 -16.27
CA ARG A 311 -16.90 -3.63 -16.34
C ARG A 311 -15.79 -4.46 -16.99
N ASN A 312 -15.24 -3.97 -18.11
CA ASN A 312 -14.25 -4.68 -18.91
C ASN A 312 -12.81 -4.23 -18.65
N VAL A 313 -12.60 -3.33 -17.68
CA VAL A 313 -11.25 -2.92 -17.27
C VAL A 313 -10.73 -3.96 -16.28
N VAL A 314 -9.53 -4.46 -16.53
CA VAL A 314 -8.81 -5.32 -15.60
C VAL A 314 -8.06 -4.40 -14.63
N PRO A 315 -8.37 -4.45 -13.31
CA PRO A 315 -7.64 -3.66 -12.32
C PRO A 315 -6.14 -3.99 -12.38
N GLN A 316 -5.29 -3.01 -12.11
CA GLN A 316 -3.87 -3.21 -11.82
C GLN A 316 -3.72 -3.47 -10.32
N TRP A 317 -2.99 -4.52 -9.99
CA TRP A 317 -2.79 -4.98 -8.60
C TRP A 317 -1.32 -5.21 -8.25
N ASP A 318 -0.41 -4.94 -9.18
CA ASP A 318 1.02 -5.22 -9.05
C ASP A 318 1.83 -3.91 -9.16
N GLN A 319 3.05 -3.90 -8.63
CA GLN A 319 3.89 -2.71 -8.44
C GLN A 319 4.62 -2.26 -9.72
N VAL A 320 3.87 -2.10 -10.82
CA VAL A 320 4.45 -1.88 -12.16
C VAL A 320 5.30 -0.61 -12.22
N TYR A 321 4.80 0.51 -11.71
CA TYR A 321 5.49 1.80 -11.82
C TYR A 321 6.68 1.90 -10.86
N LEU A 322 6.60 1.24 -9.71
CA LEU A 322 7.70 1.17 -8.76
C LEU A 322 8.85 0.33 -9.32
N GLU A 323 8.53 -0.80 -9.97
CA GLU A 323 9.52 -1.64 -10.64
C GLU A 323 10.18 -0.92 -11.83
N GLU A 324 9.40 -0.16 -12.62
CA GLU A 324 9.93 0.69 -13.69
C GLU A 324 10.94 1.72 -13.12
N PHE A 325 10.55 2.43 -12.05
CA PHE A 325 11.44 3.37 -11.37
C PHE A 325 12.70 2.70 -10.82
N HIS A 326 12.57 1.56 -10.12
CA HIS A 326 13.72 0.82 -9.59
C HIS A 326 14.66 0.37 -10.71
N THR A 327 14.12 -0.10 -11.83
CA THR A 327 14.92 -0.50 -13.00
C THR A 327 15.74 0.66 -13.53
N GLU A 328 15.14 1.84 -13.68
CA GLU A 328 15.84 3.05 -14.12
C GLU A 328 16.90 3.50 -13.12
N TYR A 329 16.57 3.47 -11.82
CA TYR A 329 17.50 3.84 -10.74
C TYR A 329 18.75 2.95 -10.73
N VAL A 330 18.55 1.62 -10.75
CA VAL A 330 19.66 0.65 -10.74
C VAL A 330 20.51 0.78 -12.01
N ASN A 331 19.89 1.02 -13.17
CA ASN A 331 20.62 1.27 -14.41
C ASN A 331 21.44 2.59 -14.39
N GLY A 332 21.08 3.53 -13.52
CA GLY A 332 21.73 4.83 -13.38
C GLY A 332 22.93 4.88 -12.44
N ILE A 333 23.21 3.81 -11.68
CA ILE A 333 24.29 3.75 -10.68
C ILE A 333 25.32 2.66 -11.01
N MET A 334 26.52 2.77 -10.43
CA MET A 334 27.55 1.74 -10.55
C MET A 334 27.20 0.53 -9.68
N ILE A 335 27.59 -0.68 -10.12
CA ILE A 335 27.29 -1.91 -9.39
C ILE A 335 27.89 -1.92 -7.97
N GLU A 336 29.06 -1.31 -7.80
CA GLU A 336 29.71 -1.19 -6.49
C GLU A 336 28.95 -0.27 -5.53
N ASP A 337 28.26 0.75 -6.05
CA ASP A 337 27.40 1.61 -5.25
C ASP A 337 26.10 0.90 -4.88
N TRP A 338 25.53 0.12 -5.81
CA TRP A 338 24.38 -0.74 -5.52
C TRP A 338 24.69 -1.79 -4.45
N ASP A 339 25.81 -2.49 -4.57
CA ASP A 339 26.27 -3.46 -3.56
C ASP A 339 26.44 -2.80 -2.19
N ARG A 340 27.00 -1.59 -2.14
CA ARG A 340 27.13 -0.82 -0.89
C ARG A 340 25.77 -0.45 -0.31
N LEU A 341 24.83 0.01 -1.14
CA LEU A 341 23.46 0.32 -0.72
C LEU A 341 22.76 -0.91 -0.14
N LEU A 342 23.03 -2.11 -0.66
CA LEU A 342 22.50 -3.37 -0.16
C LEU A 342 23.30 -3.97 1.02
N ASN A 343 24.31 -3.26 1.53
CA ASN A 343 25.23 -3.73 2.56
C ASN A 343 25.94 -5.06 2.20
N LEU A 344 26.16 -5.32 0.91
CA LEU A 344 26.85 -6.51 0.42
C LEU A 344 28.37 -6.33 0.52
N THR A 345 29.03 -7.31 1.15
CA THR A 345 30.50 -7.35 1.25
C THR A 345 31.02 -8.58 0.51
N PRO A 346 31.91 -8.42 -0.49
CA PRO A 346 32.54 -9.55 -1.16
C PRO A 346 33.32 -10.43 -0.18
N VAL A 347 33.23 -11.76 -0.33
CA VAL A 347 33.95 -12.76 0.49
C VAL A 347 35.09 -13.40 -0.28
#